data_AF-A0AAP6SJE3-F1
#
_entry.id   AF-A0AAP6SJE3-F1
#
_cell.length_a   1.000
_cell.length_b   1.000
_cell.length_c   1.000
_cell.angle_alpha   90.00
_cell.angle_beta   90.00
_cell.angle_gamma   90.00
#
_symmetry.space_group_name_H-M   'P 1'
#
loop_
_entity.id
_entity.type
_entity.pdbx_description
1 polymer ?
#
loop_
_entity_poly.entity_id
_entity_poly.type
_entity_poly.pdbx_seq_one_letter_code
_entity_poly.pdbx_strand_id
1 'polypeptide(L)'
;MTTSKWQDNNFAVIEYWIRKLTPRECFRLMDVPEHHINRLLNAGISNSQLYKLAGNSIVVACLYHIFRKMFCETAREYGAPTAHSQEIPDVQQLSLF
;
A
#
# COMPACT_ATOMS: atom_id res chain seq x y z
N MET A 1 14.55 2.94 -28.05
CA MET A 1 13.38 3.81 -28.27
C MET A 1 12.16 3.13 -27.64
N THR A 2 11.80 3.51 -26.42
CA THR A 2 10.61 2.94 -25.76
C THR A 2 9.38 3.68 -26.27
N THR A 3 8.72 3.12 -27.28
CA THR A 3 7.41 3.59 -27.74
C THR A 3 6.48 3.62 -26.54
N SER A 4 5.88 4.78 -26.27
CA SER A 4 4.92 4.91 -25.19
C SER A 4 3.70 4.05 -25.53
N LYS A 5 3.46 2.97 -24.79
CA LYS A 5 2.27 2.12 -24.88
C LYS A 5 0.99 2.83 -24.39
N TRP A 6 0.84 4.11 -24.69
CA TRP A 6 -0.39 4.87 -24.44
C TRP A 6 -1.51 4.39 -25.35
N GLN A 7 -1.17 4.05 -26.60
CA GLN A 7 -2.10 3.59 -27.63
C GLN A 7 -2.74 2.22 -27.29
N ASP A 8 -2.03 1.35 -26.56
CA ASP A 8 -2.51 0.01 -26.19
C ASP A 8 -3.54 0.00 -25.04
N ASN A 9 -3.89 1.14 -24.46
CA ASN A 9 -4.74 1.22 -23.24
C ASN A 9 -6.22 1.49 -23.51
N ASN A 10 -6.61 1.47 -24.79
CA ASN A 10 -7.97 1.77 -25.21
C ASN A 10 -8.56 0.59 -26.00
N PHE A 11 -8.33 -0.63 -25.51
CA PHE A 11 -9.07 -1.81 -25.98
C PHE A 11 -10.49 -1.74 -25.41
N ALA A 12 -11.34 -0.95 -26.08
CA ALA A 12 -12.77 -0.97 -25.90
C ALA A 12 -13.33 -2.25 -26.52
N VAL A 13 -13.19 -3.36 -25.81
CA VAL A 13 -13.94 -4.58 -26.12
C VAL A 13 -15.24 -4.49 -25.32
N ILE A 14 -16.25 -3.97 -26.02
CA ILE A 14 -17.69 -4.30 -25.92
C ILE A 14 -18.17 -4.67 -24.50
N GLU A 15 -18.99 -3.79 -23.92
CA GLU A 15 -19.72 -3.86 -22.62
C GLU A 15 -19.01 -3.46 -21.31
N TYR A 16 -17.67 -3.47 -21.20
CA TYR A 16 -16.98 -2.95 -19.99
C TYR A 16 -15.77 -2.05 -20.33
N TRP A 17 -15.68 -0.88 -19.68
CA TRP A 17 -14.58 0.06 -19.87
C TRP A 17 -13.37 -0.35 -19.03
N ILE A 18 -12.45 -1.13 -19.61
CA ILE A 18 -11.18 -1.46 -18.96
C ILE A 18 -10.20 -0.29 -19.14
N ARG A 19 -9.73 0.27 -18.02
CA ARG A 19 -8.69 1.32 -18.00
C ARG A 19 -7.50 0.89 -17.15
N LYS A 20 -6.35 1.52 -17.39
CA LYS A 20 -5.21 1.41 -16.47
C LYS A 20 -5.56 2.02 -15.10
N LEU A 21 -5.03 1.38 -14.05
CA LEU A 21 -4.99 1.99 -12.72
C LEU A 21 -4.14 3.25 -12.78
N THR A 22 -4.57 4.29 -12.09
CA THR A 22 -3.81 5.51 -11.85
C THR A 22 -2.67 5.24 -10.85
N PRO A 23 -1.62 6.08 -10.80
CA PRO A 23 -0.56 5.90 -9.82
C PRO A 23 -1.08 5.92 -8.37
N ARG A 24 -2.11 6.75 -8.11
CA ARG A 24 -2.80 6.80 -6.81
C ARG A 24 -3.41 5.45 -6.43
N GLU A 25 -4.13 4.82 -7.36
CA GLU A 25 -4.73 3.51 -7.14
C GLU A 25 -3.66 2.43 -6.93
N CYS A 26 -2.54 2.48 -7.65
CA CYS A 26 -1.42 1.56 -7.43
C CYS A 26 -0.83 1.68 -6.02
N PHE A 27 -0.64 2.90 -5.50
CA PHE A 27 -0.13 3.06 -4.14
C PHE A 27 -1.13 2.64 -3.06
N ARG A 28 -2.43 2.85 -3.29
CA ARG A 28 -3.47 2.33 -2.39
C ARG A 28 -3.47 0.80 -2.38
N LEU A 29 -3.27 0.17 -3.53
CA LEU A 29 -3.13 -1.29 -3.62
C LEU A 29 -1.91 -1.81 -2.85
N MET A 30 -0.83 -1.04 -2.80
CA MET A 30 0.37 -1.36 -2.00
C MET A 30 0.21 -1.04 -0.50
N ASP A 31 -0.97 -0.62 -0.06
CA ASP A 31 -1.30 -0.27 1.32
C ASP A 31 -0.48 0.92 1.87
N VAL A 32 -0.17 1.88 0.99
CA VAL A 32 0.50 3.14 1.36
C VAL A 32 -0.55 4.12 1.87
N PRO A 33 -0.34 4.80 3.02
CA PRO A 33 -1.34 5.72 3.56
C PRO A 33 -1.44 6.98 2.71
N GLU A 34 -2.67 7.52 2.62
CA GLU A 34 -3.05 8.58 1.67
C GLU A 34 -2.17 9.83 1.75
N HIS A 35 -1.69 10.19 2.95
CA HIS A 35 -0.83 11.35 3.15
C HIS A 35 0.56 11.20 2.47
N HIS A 36 1.11 9.98 2.38
CA HIS A 36 2.33 9.72 1.61
C HIS A 36 2.05 9.77 0.10
N ILE A 37 0.90 9.23 -0.33
CA ILE A 37 0.49 9.26 -1.73
C ILE A 37 0.37 10.70 -2.22
N ASN A 38 -0.28 11.58 -1.45
CA ASN A 38 -0.40 13.00 -1.80
C ASN A 38 0.96 13.68 -1.92
N ARG A 39 1.90 13.40 -1.02
CA ARG A 39 3.27 13.92 -1.11
C ARG A 39 3.99 13.45 -2.37
N LEU A 40 3.87 12.17 -2.72
CA LEU A 40 4.50 11.60 -3.92
C LEU A 40 3.93 12.20 -5.22
N LEU A 41 2.60 12.37 -5.29
CA LEU A 41 1.94 12.96 -6.44
C LEU A 41 2.28 14.45 -6.60
N ASN A 42 2.46 15.16 -5.49
CA ASN A 42 2.84 16.58 -5.49
C ASN A 42 4.35 16.80 -5.69
N ALA A 43 5.17 15.76 -5.67
CA ALA A 43 6.63 15.85 -5.79
C ALA A 43 7.14 16.16 -7.22
N GLY A 44 6.24 16.31 -8.20
CA GLY A 44 6.61 16.59 -9.60
C GLY A 44 7.23 15.40 -10.35
N ILE A 45 7.05 14.18 -9.85
CA ILE A 45 7.56 12.94 -10.46
C ILE A 45 6.66 12.52 -11.63
N SER A 46 7.24 12.03 -12.73
CA SER A 46 6.43 11.57 -13.87
C SER A 46 5.61 10.31 -13.52
N ASN A 47 4.42 10.17 -14.14
CA ASN A 47 3.57 9.00 -13.93
C ASN A 47 4.30 7.68 -14.18
N SER A 48 5.12 7.60 -15.22
CA SER A 48 5.93 6.41 -15.53
C SER A 48 6.89 6.04 -14.40
N GLN A 49 7.48 7.03 -13.73
CA GLN A 49 8.36 6.80 -12.57
C GLN A 49 7.54 6.42 -11.34
N LEU A 50 6.37 7.01 -11.12
CA LEU A 50 5.49 6.65 -10.01
C LEU A 50 4.98 5.20 -10.12
N TYR A 51 4.64 4.73 -11.32
CA TYR A 51 4.29 3.31 -11.53
C TYR A 51 5.46 2.38 -11.20
N LYS A 52 6.69 2.75 -11.59
CA LYS A 52 7.90 1.98 -11.23
C LYS A 52 8.15 2.00 -9.72
N LEU A 53 7.94 3.14 -9.07
CA LEU A 53 8.11 3.28 -7.62
C LEU A 53 7.12 2.38 -6.87
N ALA A 54 5.84 2.42 -7.24
CA ALA A 54 4.83 1.54 -6.67
C ALA A 54 5.17 0.06 -6.94
N GLY A 55 5.50 -0.30 -8.18
CA GLY A 55 5.79 -1.69 -8.57
C GLY A 55 7.06 -2.28 -7.95
N ASN A 56 8.09 -1.47 -7.73
CA ASN A 56 9.34 -1.90 -7.08
C ASN A 56 9.28 -1.80 -5.55
N SER A 57 8.21 -1.24 -4.99
CA SER A 57 7.99 -1.18 -3.55
C SER A 57 7.45 -2.53 -3.02
N ILE A 58 7.43 -2.67 -1.69
CA ILE A 58 6.84 -3.81 -1.00
C ILE A 58 5.47 -3.43 -0.44
N VAL A 59 4.51 -4.37 -0.48
CA VAL A 59 3.17 -4.19 0.11
C VAL A 59 3.29 -4.07 1.63
N VAL A 60 2.78 -2.97 2.20
CA VAL A 60 2.92 -2.65 3.63
C VAL A 60 2.27 -3.74 4.50
N ALA A 61 1.07 -4.20 4.14
CA ALA A 61 0.39 -5.29 4.82
C ALA A 61 1.23 -6.57 4.87
N CYS A 62 1.89 -6.97 3.78
CA CYS A 62 2.73 -8.17 3.78
C CYS A 62 3.92 -8.03 4.73
N LEU A 63 4.59 -6.88 4.70
CA LEU A 63 5.73 -6.61 5.57
C LEU A 63 5.33 -6.62 7.05
N TYR A 64 4.18 -6.03 7.39
CA TYR A 64 3.61 -6.07 8.75
C TYR A 64 3.44 -7.50 9.27
N HIS A 65 2.89 -8.41 8.44
CA HIS A 65 2.67 -9.79 8.85
C HIS A 65 3.97 -10.57 9.02
N ILE A 66 4.95 -10.36 8.14
CA ILE A 66 6.29 -10.97 8.24
C ILE A 66 6.95 -10.55 9.56
N PHE A 67 6.98 -9.25 9.86
CA PHE A 67 7.59 -8.75 11.08
C PHE A 67 6.83 -9.15 12.34
N ARG A 68 5.49 -9.21 12.31
CA ARG A 68 4.70 -9.74 13.42
C ARG A 68 5.08 -11.18 13.74
N LYS A 69 5.22 -12.04 12.72
CA LYS A 69 5.63 -13.43 12.90
C LYS A 69 7.05 -13.52 13.46
N MET A 70 7.99 -12.78 12.87
CA MET A 70 9.41 -12.85 13.22
C MET A 70 9.74 -12.28 14.60
N PHE A 71 9.05 -11.22 15.03
CA PHE A 71 9.39 -10.51 16.27
C PHE A 71 8.35 -10.68 17.37
N CYS A 72 7.05 -10.69 17.06
CA CYS A 72 6.02 -10.73 18.10
C CYS A 72 5.66 -12.16 18.50
N GLU A 73 5.63 -13.10 17.55
CA GLU A 73 5.27 -14.49 17.83
C GLU A 73 6.48 -15.31 18.27
N THR A 74 7.63 -15.17 17.61
CA THR A 74 8.88 -15.81 18.04
C THR A 74 9.30 -15.39 19.46
N ALA A 75 9.08 -14.13 19.87
CA ALA A 75 9.35 -13.70 21.24
C ALA A 75 8.49 -14.43 22.29
N ARG A 76 7.26 -14.86 21.93
CA ARG A 76 6.38 -15.62 22.84
C ARG A 76 6.84 -17.07 22.99
N GLU A 77 7.40 -17.67 21.94
CA GLU A 77 7.83 -19.07 21.95
C GLU A 77 9.14 -19.29 22.72
N TYR A 78 10.05 -18.31 22.71
CA TYR A 78 11.33 -18.37 23.45
C TYR A 78 11.25 -17.86 24.91
N GLY A 79 10.05 -17.58 25.42
CA GLY A 79 9.87 -17.15 26.81
C GLY A 79 10.44 -15.75 27.13
N ALA A 80 10.54 -14.87 26.13
CA ALA A 80 10.95 -13.48 26.37
C ALA A 80 9.87 -12.75 27.19
N PRO A 81 10.24 -11.91 28.18
CA PRO A 81 9.26 -11.16 28.95
C PRO A 81 8.40 -10.35 27.99
N THR A 82 7.09 -10.51 28.13
CA THR A 82 6.08 -9.88 27.27
C THR A 82 6.36 -8.39 27.25
N ALA A 83 6.87 -7.86 26.14
CA ALA A 83 6.95 -6.42 25.95
C ALA A 83 5.51 -5.92 26.12
N HIS A 84 5.28 -5.15 27.18
CA HIS A 84 3.96 -4.71 27.58
C HIS A 84 3.21 -4.23 26.35
N SER A 85 2.18 -4.98 26.00
CA SER A 85 1.14 -4.53 25.09
C SER A 85 0.68 -3.18 25.65
N GLN A 86 1.17 -2.07 25.10
CA GLN A 86 0.38 -0.85 25.17
C GLN A 86 -0.89 -1.21 24.43
N GLU A 87 -1.91 -1.52 25.23
CA GLU A 87 -3.23 -1.80 24.72
C GLU A 87 -3.58 -0.67 23.76
N ILE A 88 -3.86 -1.05 22.52
CA ILE A 88 -4.46 -0.12 21.58
C ILE A 88 -5.78 0.26 22.26
N PRO A 89 -5.99 1.52 22.67
CA PRO A 89 -7.20 1.89 23.38
C PRO A 89 -8.38 1.51 22.50
N ASP A 90 -9.31 0.80 23.13
CA ASP A 90 -10.49 0.21 22.55
C ASP A 90 -11.20 1.21 21.62
N VAL A 91 -11.46 0.80 20.38
CA VAL A 91 -12.16 1.61 19.36
C VAL A 91 -13.67 1.72 19.71
N GLN A 92 -14.09 1.33 20.92
CA GLN A 92 -15.47 1.40 21.40
C GLN A 92 -15.92 2.74 22.02
N GLN A 93 -15.19 3.85 21.85
CA GLN A 93 -15.65 5.18 22.31
C GLN A 93 -15.87 6.26 21.24
N LEU A 94 -16.09 5.90 19.97
CA LEU A 94 -16.58 6.84 18.95
C LEU A 94 -18.03 6.58 18.51
N SER A 95 -18.87 6.07 19.42
CA SER A 95 -20.33 6.07 19.26
C SER A 95 -21.02 6.59 20.53
N LEU A 96 -20.90 7.89 20.80
CA LEU A 96 -21.91 8.77 21.41
C LEU A 96 -21.22 10.08 21.83
N PHE A 97 -21.03 10.98 20.87
CA PHE A 97 -21.38 12.40 20.94
C PHE A 97 -21.50 12.91 19.51
#